data_AF-A0A6G0YV46-F1
#
_entry.id   AF-A0A6G0YV46-F1
#
_cell.length_a   1.000
_cell.length_b   1.000
_cell.length_c   1.000
_cell.angle_alpha   90.00
_cell.angle_beta   90.00
_cell.angle_gamma   90.00
#
_symmetry.space_group_name_H-M   'P 1'
#
loop_
_entity.id
_entity.type
_entity.pdbx_description
1 polymer ?
#
loop_
_entity_poly.entity_id
_entity_poly.type
_entity_poly.pdbx_seq_one_letter_code
_entity_poly.pdbx_strand_id
1 'polypeptide(L)'
;QVQRRFLSSAANILGIQHNKHDYLPASNKLGLISLVDRHMTSNLMFLSKLINGSIDAPSLLSQVNFRVPSRSSRSCFPFLIPFHHTNYGKNNPIDRMMRLANEHPILHSVYNTEFIRYVFCYLIINLCRHILFKLY
;
A
#
# COMPACT_ATOMS: atom_id res chain seq x y z
N GLN A 1 -5.06 6.85 -18.99
CA GLN A 1 -5.60 8.16 -18.53
C GLN A 1 -7.09 8.23 -18.86
N VAL A 2 -7.95 7.59 -18.05
CA VAL A 2 -9.42 7.52 -18.30
C VAL A 2 -10.17 8.58 -17.52
N GLN A 3 -9.88 8.76 -16.22
CA GLN A 3 -10.55 9.73 -15.36
C GLN A 3 -10.49 11.16 -15.91
N ARG A 4 -9.34 11.62 -16.44
CA ARG A 4 -9.24 12.98 -17.00
C ARG A 4 -10.08 13.17 -18.26
N ARG A 5 -10.18 12.14 -19.11
CA ARG A 5 -11.04 12.17 -20.30
C ARG A 5 -12.51 12.24 -19.89
N PHE A 6 -12.90 11.39 -18.94
CA PHE A 6 -14.23 11.43 -18.34
C PHE A 6 -14.56 12.80 -17.74
N LEU A 7 -13.66 13.38 -16.92
CA LEU A 7 -13.87 14.69 -16.31
C LEU A 7 -13.99 15.81 -17.35
N SER A 8 -13.21 15.75 -18.42
CA SER A 8 -13.31 16.70 -19.54
C SER A 8 -14.68 16.61 -20.22
N SER A 9 -15.17 15.41 -20.50
CA SER A 9 -16.49 15.20 -21.09
C SER A 9 -17.61 15.64 -20.15
N ALA A 10 -17.53 15.26 -18.86
CA ALA A 10 -18.52 15.62 -17.86
C ALA A 10 -18.58 17.13 -17.63
N ALA A 11 -17.44 17.82 -17.57
CA ALA A 11 -17.38 19.28 -17.44
C ALA A 11 -18.08 19.98 -18.62
N ASN A 12 -17.84 19.48 -19.84
CA ASN A 12 -18.48 20.01 -21.04
C ASN A 12 -20.01 19.81 -21.02
N ILE A 13 -20.48 18.62 -20.65
CA ILE A 13 -21.92 18.30 -20.59
C ILE A 13 -22.62 19.10 -19.49
N LEU A 14 -21.97 19.27 -18.33
CA LEU A 14 -22.55 19.93 -17.16
C LEU A 14 -22.30 21.45 -17.11
N GLY A 15 -21.67 22.02 -18.13
CA GLY A 15 -21.37 23.46 -18.20
C GLY A 15 -20.42 23.96 -17.12
N ILE A 16 -19.54 23.09 -16.60
CA ILE A 16 -18.59 23.43 -15.53
C ILE A 16 -17.42 24.19 -16.13
N GLN A 17 -17.30 25.47 -15.77
CA GLN A 17 -16.17 26.31 -16.19
C GLN A 17 -14.89 25.88 -15.46
N HIS A 18 -13.83 25.63 -16.22
CA HIS A 18 -12.51 25.34 -15.68
C HIS A 18 -11.41 25.71 -16.67
N ASN A 19 -10.20 25.91 -16.17
CA ASN A 19 -9.02 26.14 -17.01
C ASN A 19 -8.62 24.87 -17.78
N LYS A 20 -7.92 25.03 -18.90
CA LYS A 20 -7.41 23.88 -19.65
C LYS A 20 -6.52 23.02 -18.74
N HIS A 21 -6.85 21.73 -18.65
CA HIS A 21 -6.19 20.72 -17.80
C HIS A 21 -6.39 20.86 -16.29
N ASP A 22 -7.15 21.85 -15.82
CA ASP A 22 -7.62 21.90 -14.43
C ASP A 22 -8.96 21.18 -14.30
N TYR A 23 -8.91 19.92 -13.87
CA TYR A 23 -10.10 19.08 -13.70
C TYR A 23 -10.60 19.05 -12.26
N LEU A 24 -9.99 19.82 -11.35
CA LEU A 24 -10.38 19.84 -9.95
C LEU A 24 -11.82 20.36 -9.76
N PRO A 25 -12.29 21.41 -10.47
CA PRO A 25 -13.68 21.86 -10.35
C PRO A 25 -14.70 20.77 -10.71
N ALA A 26 -14.46 20.06 -11.81
CA ALA A 26 -15.31 18.96 -12.26
C ALA A 26 -15.27 17.78 -11.28
N SER A 27 -14.08 17.41 -10.79
CA SER A 27 -13.92 16.33 -9.81
C SER A 27 -14.67 16.64 -8.51
N ASN A 28 -14.51 17.86 -7.99
CA ASN A 28 -15.15 18.30 -6.76
C ASN A 28 -16.67 18.36 -6.91
N LYS A 29 -17.17 18.90 -8.03
CA LYS A 29 -18.61 18.97 -8.31
C LYS A 29 -19.26 17.59 -8.38
N LEU A 30 -18.52 16.59 -8.88
CA LEU A 30 -18.97 15.19 -8.96
C LEU A 30 -18.66 14.37 -7.70
N GLY A 31 -18.02 14.96 -6.67
CA GLY A 31 -17.62 14.24 -5.46
C GLY A 31 -16.58 13.14 -5.71
N LEU A 32 -15.78 13.25 -6.78
CA LEU A 32 -14.82 12.22 -7.17
C LEU A 32 -13.47 12.42 -6.47
N ILE A 33 -12.99 11.33 -5.87
CA ILE A 33 -11.64 11.23 -5.32
C ILE A 33 -10.61 11.20 -6.47
N SER A 34 -9.43 11.77 -6.25
CA SER A 34 -8.38 11.78 -7.26
C SER A 34 -7.91 10.36 -7.61
N LEU A 35 -7.41 10.18 -8.83
CA LEU A 35 -6.84 8.90 -9.25
C LEU A 35 -5.67 8.48 -8.36
N VAL A 36 -4.87 9.46 -7.92
CA VAL A 36 -3.67 9.25 -7.10
C VAL A 36 -4.08 8.68 -5.74
N ASP A 37 -5.07 9.29 -5.08
CA ASP A 37 -5.54 8.83 -3.78
C ASP A 37 -6.14 7.44 -3.88
N ARG A 38 -7.00 7.19 -4.89
CA ARG A 38 -7.58 5.85 -5.10
C ARG A 38 -6.51 4.78 -5.33
N HIS A 39 -5.47 5.10 -6.11
CA HIS A 39 -4.35 4.19 -6.32
C HIS A 39 -3.60 3.94 -5.02
N MET A 40 -3.29 4.98 -4.26
CA MET A 40 -2.62 4.86 -2.97
C MET A 40 -3.41 3.99 -2.00
N THR A 41 -4.72 4.26 -1.83
CA THR A 41 -5.63 3.48 -0.98
C THR A 41 -5.70 2.02 -1.43
N SER A 42 -5.75 1.76 -2.74
CA SER A 42 -5.77 0.38 -3.27
C SER A 42 -4.46 -0.36 -2.98
N ASN A 43 -3.31 0.31 -3.14
CA ASN A 43 -1.98 -0.23 -2.82
C ASN A 43 -1.88 -0.62 -1.34
N LEU A 44 -2.33 0.27 -0.46
CA LEU A 44 -2.30 0.04 0.99
C LEU A 44 -3.28 -1.06 1.43
N MET A 45 -4.48 -1.11 0.85
CA MET A 45 -5.44 -2.19 1.09
C MET A 45 -4.92 -3.54 0.61
N PHE A 46 -4.30 -3.59 -0.57
CA PHE A 46 -3.71 -4.82 -1.09
C PHE A 46 -2.62 -5.34 -0.16
N LEU A 47 -1.68 -4.48 0.25
CA LEU A 47 -0.61 -4.85 1.19
C LEU A 47 -1.18 -5.34 2.53
N SER A 48 -2.22 -4.68 3.06
CA SER A 48 -2.90 -5.11 4.29
C SER A 48 -3.49 -6.51 4.17
N LYS A 49 -4.21 -6.77 3.07
CA LYS A 49 -4.83 -8.06 2.78
C LYS A 49 -3.81 -9.17 2.55
N LEU A 50 -2.66 -8.83 1.97
CA LEU A 50 -1.56 -9.76 1.82
C LEU A 50 -0.96 -10.16 3.17
N ILE A 51 -0.75 -9.20 4.07
CA ILE A 51 -0.13 -9.45 5.39
C ILE A 51 -1.10 -10.18 6.34
N ASN A 52 -2.39 -9.84 6.31
CA ASN A 52 -3.39 -10.46 7.20
C ASN A 52 -3.89 -11.83 6.69
N GLY A 53 -3.35 -12.32 5.56
CA GLY A 53 -3.73 -13.60 4.97
C GLY A 53 -5.07 -13.62 4.24
N SER A 54 -5.76 -12.48 4.06
CA SER A 54 -6.97 -12.40 3.23
C SER A 54 -6.67 -12.66 1.75
N ILE A 55 -5.43 -12.41 1.33
CA ILE A 55 -4.88 -12.84 0.03
C ILE A 55 -3.82 -13.90 0.33
N ASP A 56 -4.12 -15.15 -0.04
CA ASP A 56 -3.18 -16.26 0.10
C ASP A 56 -2.20 -16.29 -1.08
N ALA A 57 -1.06 -15.60 -0.91
CA ALA A 57 0.00 -15.51 -1.91
C ALA A 57 1.37 -15.54 -1.22
N PRO A 58 1.83 -16.71 -0.73
CA PRO A 58 3.05 -16.82 0.07
C PRO A 58 4.31 -16.37 -0.67
N SER A 59 4.39 -16.61 -1.98
CA SER A 59 5.50 -16.16 -2.83
C SER A 59 5.59 -14.64 -2.97
N LEU A 60 4.45 -13.95 -2.84
CA LEU A 60 4.39 -12.49 -2.85
C LEU A 60 4.66 -11.93 -1.45
N LEU A 61 4.10 -12.57 -0.42
CA LEU A 61 4.35 -12.20 0.98
C LEU A 61 5.83 -12.35 1.34
N SER A 62 6.54 -13.35 0.78
CA SER A 62 7.98 -13.53 1.01
C SER A 62 8.84 -12.39 0.46
N GLN A 63 8.29 -11.51 -0.39
CA GLN A 63 8.98 -10.31 -0.91
C GLN A 63 8.82 -9.11 0.03
N VAL A 64 7.93 -9.18 1.03
CA VAL A 64 7.68 -8.10 1.98
C VAL A 64 8.77 -8.09 3.05
N ASN A 65 9.53 -6.99 3.11
CA ASN A 65 10.64 -6.83 4.04
C ASN A 65 10.18 -6.09 5.31
N PHE A 66 9.88 -6.85 6.37
CA PHE A 66 9.53 -6.25 7.66
C PHE A 66 10.77 -5.68 8.36
N ARG A 67 10.61 -4.49 8.94
CA ARG A 67 11.65 -3.90 9.80
C ARG A 67 11.36 -4.28 11.25
N VAL A 68 12.26 -5.06 11.83
CA VAL A 68 12.18 -5.49 13.23
C VAL A 68 13.24 -4.73 14.03
N PRO A 69 12.89 -3.64 14.74
CA PRO A 69 13.86 -2.89 15.50
C PRO A 69 14.34 -3.70 16.72
N SER A 70 15.66 -3.78 16.91
CA SER A 70 16.25 -4.41 18.11
C SER A 70 16.15 -3.54 19.37
N ARG A 71 15.92 -2.24 19.20
CA ARG A 71 15.76 -1.25 20.26
C ARG A 71 14.62 -0.31 19.93
N SER A 72 13.87 0.13 20.94
CA SER A 72 12.78 1.08 20.77
C SER A 72 13.29 2.42 20.24
N SER A 73 13.08 2.68 18.95
CA SER A 73 13.30 3.98 18.31
C SER A 73 12.01 4.80 18.32
N ARG A 74 12.14 6.13 18.36
CA ARG A 74 11.00 7.04 18.17
C ARG A 74 10.43 7.00 16.74
N SER A 75 11.21 6.52 15.77
CA SER A 75 10.74 6.22 14.42
C SER A 75 10.51 4.71 14.27
N CYS A 76 9.24 4.32 14.15
CA CYS A 76 8.83 2.93 13.96
C CYS A 76 8.23 2.79 12.55
N PHE A 77 9.09 2.65 11.54
CA PHE A 77 8.63 2.30 10.20
C PHE A 77 8.45 0.78 10.13
N PRO A 78 7.28 0.27 9.68
CA PRO A 78 7.02 -1.18 9.66
C PRO A 78 7.83 -1.94 8.61
N PHE A 79 8.29 -1.28 7.53
CA PHE A 79 8.96 -1.95 6.42
C PHE A 79 10.38 -1.43 6.18
N LEU A 80 11.27 -2.34 5.77
CA LEU A 80 12.59 -2.04 5.24
C LEU A 80 12.48 -1.91 3.73
N ILE A 81 12.89 -0.77 3.16
CA ILE A 81 12.84 -0.55 1.72
C ILE A 81 14.21 -0.88 1.11
N PRO A 82 14.31 -1.85 0.19
CA PRO A 82 15.56 -2.13 -0.51
C PRO A 82 16.07 -0.91 -1.27
N PHE A 83 17.41 -0.80 -1.35
CA PHE A 83 18.05 0.20 -2.19
C PHE A 83 18.00 -0.23 -3.66
N HIS A 84 17.71 0.71 -4.56
CA HIS A 84 17.64 0.46 -6.00
C HIS A 84 18.43 1.51 -6.76
N HIS A 85 19.17 1.06 -7.77
CA HIS A 85 19.95 1.93 -8.66
C HIS A 85 19.11 2.56 -9.78
N THR A 86 17.92 2.03 -10.06
CA THR A 86 17.06 2.51 -11.14
C THR A 86 15.69 2.93 -10.64
N ASN A 87 15.08 3.90 -11.32
CA ASN A 87 13.69 4.29 -11.07
C ASN A 87 12.72 3.13 -11.29
N TYR A 88 13.03 2.21 -12.19
CA TYR A 88 12.24 1.00 -12.39
C TYR A 88 12.24 0.13 -11.13
N GLY A 89 13.42 -0.19 -10.59
CA GLY A 89 13.55 -0.98 -9.36
C GLY A 89 12.87 -0.29 -8.17
N LYS A 90 13.08 1.02 -8.01
CA LYS A 90 12.45 1.83 -6.95
C LYS A 90 10.91 1.81 -7.01
N ASN A 91 10.34 1.68 -8.22
CA ASN A 91 8.90 1.67 -8.45
C ASN A 91 8.33 0.26 -8.62
N ASN A 92 9.08 -0.79 -8.25
CA ASN A 92 8.48 -2.12 -8.20
C ASN A 92 7.27 -2.12 -7.24
N PRO A 93 6.25 -2.96 -7.49
CA PRO A 93 4.98 -2.86 -6.78
C PRO A 93 5.12 -3.03 -5.26
N ILE A 94 5.87 -4.03 -4.80
CA ILE A 94 5.99 -4.35 -3.37
C ILE A 94 6.74 -3.24 -2.63
N ASP A 95 7.88 -2.79 -3.15
CA ASP A 95 8.67 -1.72 -2.51
C ASP A 95 7.94 -0.39 -2.54
N ARG A 96 7.18 -0.12 -3.60
CA ARG A 96 6.31 1.05 -3.66
C ARG A 96 5.23 0.99 -2.58
N MET A 97 4.56 -0.16 -2.41
CA MET A 97 3.53 -0.33 -1.39
C MET A 97 4.10 -0.20 0.03
N MET A 98 5.24 -0.84 0.31
CA MET A 98 5.95 -0.71 1.58
C MET A 98 6.36 0.74 1.87
N ARG A 99 6.84 1.47 0.87
CA ARG A 99 7.23 2.88 1.00
C ARG A 99 6.02 3.76 1.30
N LEU A 100 4.92 3.59 0.56
CA LEU A 100 3.66 4.30 0.82
C LEU A 100 3.17 4.04 2.25
N ALA A 101 3.30 2.81 2.74
CA ALA A 101 2.91 2.46 4.10
C ALA A 101 3.80 3.12 5.16
N ASN A 102 5.11 3.28 4.89
CA ASN A 102 6.03 4.02 5.77
C ASN A 102 5.77 5.54 5.76
N GLU A 103 5.36 6.10 4.61
CA GLU A 103 5.12 7.54 4.43
C GLU A 103 3.77 8.01 4.99
N HIS A 104 2.80 7.10 5.15
CA HIS A 104 1.45 7.42 5.63
C HIS A 104 1.09 6.66 6.91
N PRO A 105 1.55 7.14 8.09
CA PRO A 105 1.36 6.45 9.36
C PRO A 105 -0.09 6.41 9.84
N ILE A 106 -1.05 7.04 9.16
CA ILE A 106 -2.46 7.08 9.56
C ILE A 106 -3.09 5.68 9.55
N LEU A 107 -2.50 4.73 8.82
CA LEU A 107 -2.86 3.31 8.90
C LEU A 107 -2.14 2.53 10.03
N HIS A 108 -1.28 3.19 10.84
CA HIS A 108 -0.66 2.55 12.01
C HIS A 108 -1.69 2.02 12.99
N SER A 109 -2.93 2.51 13.05
CA SER A 109 -3.95 1.92 13.94
C SER A 109 -4.34 0.50 13.50
N VAL A 110 -4.23 0.15 12.21
CA VAL A 110 -4.42 -1.21 11.67
C VAL A 110 -3.16 -2.06 11.91
N TYR A 111 -1.98 -1.44 11.88
CA TYR A 111 -0.68 -2.11 12.03
C TYR A 111 -0.03 -1.94 13.42
N ASN A 112 -0.79 -1.46 14.42
CA ASN A 112 -0.24 -1.00 15.71
C ASN A 112 0.43 -2.17 16.43
N THR A 113 1.40 -1.88 17.30
CA THR A 113 2.34 -2.79 18.00
C THR A 113 1.88 -4.22 18.36
N GLU A 114 0.60 -4.44 18.65
CA GLU A 114 0.03 -5.78 18.79
C GLU A 114 0.02 -6.54 17.46
N PHE A 115 -0.32 -5.95 16.31
CA PHE A 115 -0.27 -6.55 14.98
C PHE A 115 1.14 -6.98 14.58
N ILE A 116 2.19 -6.23 14.89
CA ILE A 116 3.58 -6.69 14.65
C ILE A 116 3.89 -7.90 15.54
N ARG A 117 3.43 -7.92 16.80
CA ARG A 117 3.56 -9.08 17.70
C ARG A 117 2.76 -10.29 17.21
N TYR A 118 1.55 -10.08 16.71
CA TYR A 118 0.67 -11.09 16.12
C TYR A 118 1.19 -11.61 14.79
N VAL A 119 1.74 -10.75 13.92
CA VAL A 119 2.40 -11.14 12.67
C VAL A 119 3.69 -11.88 12.99
N PHE A 120 4.46 -11.51 14.01
CA PHE A 120 5.63 -12.29 14.46
C PHE A 120 5.21 -13.67 14.97
N CYS A 121 4.17 -13.76 15.81
CA CYS A 121 3.59 -15.03 16.24
C CYS A 121 3.03 -15.83 15.05
N TYR A 122 2.33 -15.21 14.11
CA TYR A 122 1.71 -15.87 12.95
C TYR A 122 2.75 -16.32 11.92
N LEU A 123 3.78 -15.51 11.63
CA LEU A 123 4.92 -15.91 10.79
C LEU A 123 5.71 -17.02 11.46
N ILE A 124 6.02 -16.93 12.77
CA ILE A 124 6.69 -18.04 13.47
C ILE A 124 5.81 -19.30 13.46
N ILE A 125 4.51 -19.21 13.74
CA ILE A 125 3.59 -20.37 13.73
C ILE A 125 3.50 -20.98 12.32
N ASN A 126 3.37 -20.17 11.27
CA ASN A 126 3.28 -20.70 9.90
C ASN A 126 4.62 -21.19 9.35
N LEU A 127 5.73 -20.55 9.71
CA LEU A 127 7.08 -21.03 9.40
C LEU A 127 7.33 -22.37 10.11
N CYS A 128 6.97 -22.49 11.40
CA CYS A 128 7.03 -23.75 12.15
C CYS A 128 6.13 -24.82 11.53
N ARG A 129 4.88 -24.51 11.17
CA ARG A 129 3.99 -25.47 10.46
C ARG A 129 4.58 -25.92 9.13
N HIS A 130 5.13 -25.02 8.33
CA HIS A 130 5.69 -25.35 7.02
C HIS A 130 7.00 -26.14 7.12
N ILE A 131 7.82 -25.87 8.13
CA ILE A 131 9.05 -26.64 8.41
C ILE A 131 8.72 -28.03 8.99
N LEU A 132 7.77 -28.13 9.92
CA LEU A 132 7.33 -29.42 10.48
C LEU A 132 6.69 -30.34 9.44
N PHE A 133 5.95 -29.80 8.48
CA PHE A 133 5.32 -30.58 7.40
C PHE A 133 6.30 -31.06 6.32
N LYS A 134 7.54 -30.56 6.31
CA LYS A 134 8.62 -31.02 5.41
C LYS A 134 9.58 -32.03 6.06
N LEU A 135 9.45 -32.24 7.37
CA LEU A 135 10.29 -33.16 8.16
C LEU A 135 9.58 -34.47 8.52
N TYR A 136 8.36 -34.68 8.01
CA TYR A 136 7.58 -35.92 8.03
C TYR A 136 7.21 -36.28 6.59
#